data_AF-A0A936KK15-F1
#
_entry.id   AF-A0A936KK15-F1
#
_cell.length_a   1.000
_cell.length_b   1.000
_cell.length_c   1.000
_cell.angle_alpha   90.00
_cell.angle_beta   90.00
_cell.angle_gamma   90.00
#
_symmetry.space_group_name_H-M   'P 1'
#
loop_
_entity.id
_entity.type
_entity.pdbx_description
1 polymer ?
#
loop_
_entity_poly.entity_id
_entity_poly.type
_entity_poly.pdbx_seq_one_letter_code
_entity_poly.pdbx_strand_id
1 'polypeptide(L)'
;MKIIIQTIILIIYVINTSTAQTVIKMEKIGGVYVLPCEVNGLSLRFIFDTGASDVSISLTEALFMLKNGYLSDNDLKGTEYYRIANGDVAEGTEIILREIKIGNLKMHNIKASVVHELSAPLLLGQSALSKLGKIEFDYSTNTLTIKNGPNYYINTEPSSGNQEYINSSSYKHPDSNYSGYYKFKTTLDNPPFEIPLRDKSGIDGIELYKCPKNATIYVIDNSGQEYFKVYVNGYTGYLRNHWLKKW
;
A
#
# COMPACT_ATOMS: atom_id res chain seq x y z
N MET A 1 12.09 -47.92 14.92
CA MET A 1 12.40 -46.52 15.30
C MET A 1 12.91 -45.68 14.12
N LYS A 2 13.95 -46.08 13.38
CA LYS A 2 14.48 -45.32 12.22
C LYS A 2 13.46 -45.04 11.09
N ILE A 3 12.62 -46.02 10.76
CA ILE A 3 11.60 -45.87 9.69
C ILE A 3 10.50 -44.86 10.07
N ILE A 4 10.09 -44.84 11.34
CA ILE A 4 9.09 -43.89 11.88
C ILE A 4 9.65 -42.47 11.90
N ILE A 5 10.94 -42.31 12.21
CA ILE A 5 11.60 -41.00 12.19
C ILE A 5 11.74 -40.49 10.75
N GLN A 6 12.07 -41.35 9.79
CA GLN A 6 12.16 -40.98 8.37
C GLN A 6 10.80 -40.58 7.77
N THR A 7 9.71 -41.27 8.13
CA THR A 7 8.37 -40.90 7.67
C THR A 7 7.88 -39.59 8.29
N ILE A 8 8.19 -39.33 9.57
CA ILE A 8 7.89 -38.04 10.21
C ILE A 8 8.68 -36.89 9.55
N ILE A 9 9.97 -37.09 9.24
CA ILE A 9 10.79 -36.07 8.54
C ILE A 9 10.24 -35.78 7.14
N LEU A 10 9.80 -36.80 6.40
CA LEU A 10 9.20 -36.64 5.07
C LEU A 10 7.86 -35.88 5.13
N ILE A 11 7.01 -36.17 6.12
CA ILE A 11 5.73 -35.47 6.34
C ILE A 11 5.97 -34.01 6.73
N ILE A 12 6.99 -33.72 7.56
CA ILE A 12 7.42 -32.36 7.89
C ILE A 12 7.92 -31.60 6.65
N TYR A 13 8.57 -32.28 5.71
CA TYR A 13 9.03 -31.63 4.47
C TYR A 13 7.86 -31.27 3.53
N VAL A 14 6.80 -32.08 3.49
CA VAL A 14 5.63 -31.88 2.62
C VAL A 14 4.69 -30.78 3.15
N ILE A 15 4.56 -30.60 4.47
CA ILE A 15 3.70 -29.55 5.06
C ILE A 15 4.26 -28.13 4.94
N ASN A 16 5.51 -27.95 4.49
CA ASN A 16 6.14 -26.63 4.36
C ASN A 16 5.90 -25.92 3.01
N THR A 17 5.18 -26.52 2.07
CA THR A 17 4.87 -25.87 0.78
C THR A 17 3.45 -25.31 0.74
N SER A 18 3.13 -24.37 1.64
CA SER A 18 1.94 -23.54 1.47
C SER A 18 2.33 -22.29 0.70
N THR A 19 2.11 -22.30 -0.61
CA THR A 19 2.32 -21.12 -1.44
C THR A 19 1.20 -20.13 -1.17
N ALA A 20 1.50 -19.02 -0.48
CA ALA A 20 0.54 -17.96 -0.25
C ALA A 20 0.08 -17.36 -1.59
N GLN A 21 -1.21 -17.50 -1.91
CA GLN A 21 -1.84 -16.89 -3.07
C GLN A 21 -2.49 -15.58 -2.66
N THR A 22 -2.38 -14.54 -3.49
CA THR A 22 -3.07 -13.27 -3.27
C THR A 22 -4.28 -13.23 -4.20
N VAL A 23 -5.49 -13.22 -3.63
CA VAL A 23 -6.75 -13.10 -4.38
C VAL A 23 -7.28 -11.69 -4.19
N ILE A 24 -7.54 -10.99 -5.29
CA ILE A 24 -7.98 -9.60 -5.30
C ILE A 24 -9.32 -9.53 -6.00
N LYS A 25 -10.33 -9.01 -5.30
CA LYS A 25 -11.61 -8.69 -5.91
C LYS A 25 -11.46 -7.44 -6.77
N MET A 26 -11.84 -7.55 -8.04
CA MET A 26 -11.92 -6.44 -8.96
C MET A 26 -13.35 -5.95 -9.10
N GLU A 27 -13.47 -4.67 -9.43
CA GLU A 27 -14.72 -4.04 -9.80
C GLU A 27 -14.84 -4.03 -11.33
N LYS A 28 -15.97 -4.52 -11.85
CA LYS A 28 -16.25 -4.45 -13.29
C LYS A 28 -17.07 -3.19 -13.56
N ILE A 29 -16.48 -2.21 -14.23
CA ILE A 29 -17.12 -0.93 -14.55
C ILE A 29 -17.00 -0.70 -16.06
N GLY A 30 -18.11 -0.43 -16.75
CA GLY A 30 -18.06 -0.05 -18.17
C GLY A 30 -17.35 -1.05 -19.10
N GLY A 31 -17.32 -2.34 -18.73
CA GLY A 31 -16.65 -3.39 -19.51
C GLY A 31 -15.18 -3.64 -19.14
N VAL A 32 -14.57 -2.80 -18.30
CA VAL A 32 -13.19 -2.98 -17.82
C VAL A 32 -13.16 -3.47 -16.38
N TYR A 33 -12.00 -3.95 -15.94
CA TYR A 33 -11.75 -4.38 -14.56
C TYR A 33 -10.85 -3.39 -13.85
N VAL A 34 -11.29 -2.96 -12.68
CA VAL A 34 -10.59 -2.00 -11.83
C VAL A 34 -10.15 -2.70 -10.56
N LEU A 35 -8.89 -2.51 -10.18
CA LEU A 35 -8.34 -3.01 -8.93
C LEU A 35 -7.77 -1.89 -8.06
N PRO A 36 -7.85 -2.03 -6.73
CA PRO A 36 -7.15 -1.14 -5.81
C PRO A 36 -5.64 -1.41 -5.86
N CYS A 37 -4.88 -0.33 -5.97
CA CYS A 37 -3.42 -0.32 -5.85
C CYS A 37 -3.00 0.72 -4.81
N GLU A 38 -1.83 0.53 -4.22
CA GLU A 38 -1.16 1.54 -3.39
C GLU A 38 0.14 1.94 -4.10
N VAL A 39 0.23 3.21 -4.53
CA VAL A 39 1.38 3.74 -5.28
C VAL A 39 2.13 4.73 -4.40
N ASN A 40 3.37 4.40 -4.04
CA ASN A 40 4.18 5.18 -3.09
C ASN A 40 3.43 5.50 -1.78
N GLY A 41 2.52 4.64 -1.33
CA GLY A 41 1.67 4.86 -0.15
C GLY A 41 0.32 5.55 -0.43
N LEU A 42 0.07 6.00 -1.66
CA LEU A 42 -1.21 6.57 -2.09
C LEU A 42 -2.15 5.49 -2.63
N SER A 43 -3.32 5.34 -2.03
CA SER A 43 -4.37 4.44 -2.54
C SER A 43 -4.98 5.00 -3.83
N LEU A 44 -4.88 4.25 -4.92
CA LEU A 44 -5.38 4.58 -6.24
C LEU A 44 -6.15 3.39 -6.81
N ARG A 45 -6.98 3.63 -7.82
CA ARG A 45 -7.71 2.58 -8.55
C ARG A 45 -7.22 2.55 -9.98
N PHE A 46 -6.74 1.40 -10.43
CA PHE A 46 -6.24 1.22 -11.78
C PHE A 46 -7.15 0.30 -12.58
N ILE A 47 -7.33 0.62 -13.85
CA ILE A 47 -7.83 -0.33 -14.83
C ILE A 47 -6.73 -1.37 -15.06
N PHE A 48 -7.08 -2.64 -14.94
CA PHE A 48 -6.25 -3.74 -15.38
C PHE A 48 -6.24 -3.76 -16.91
N ASP A 49 -5.15 -3.31 -17.53
CA ASP A 49 -5.08 -3.12 -18.98
C ASP A 49 -3.92 -3.92 -19.59
N THR A 50 -4.24 -5.09 -20.14
CA THR A 50 -3.24 -5.91 -20.84
C THR A 50 -2.78 -5.32 -22.16
N GLY A 51 -3.53 -4.36 -22.73
CA GLY A 51 -3.21 -3.68 -23.98
C GLY A 51 -2.29 -2.47 -23.83
N ALA A 52 -2.14 -1.94 -22.61
CA ALA A 52 -1.23 -0.82 -22.33
C ALA A 52 0.22 -1.31 -22.15
N SER A 53 1.18 -0.59 -22.74
CA SER A 53 2.61 -0.93 -22.62
C SER A 53 3.17 -0.54 -21.25
N ASP A 54 2.98 0.72 -20.84
CA ASP A 54 3.42 1.25 -19.55
C ASP A 54 2.22 1.46 -18.61
N VAL A 55 2.51 1.65 -17.33
CA VAL A 55 1.54 2.20 -16.39
C VAL A 55 1.23 3.64 -16.79
N SER A 56 -0.06 4.02 -16.84
CA SER A 56 -0.48 5.38 -17.14
C SER A 56 -0.98 6.07 -15.88
N ILE A 57 -0.48 7.28 -15.63
CA ILE A 57 -0.92 8.18 -14.55
C ILE A 57 -1.48 9.45 -15.18
N SER A 58 -2.65 9.93 -14.76
CA SER A 58 -3.14 11.21 -15.26
C SER A 58 -2.27 12.36 -14.73
N LEU A 59 -2.27 13.49 -15.45
CA LEU A 59 -1.64 14.70 -14.96
C LEU A 59 -2.14 15.11 -13.57
N THR A 60 -3.45 14.99 -13.31
CA THR A 60 -4.06 15.35 -12.03
C THR A 60 -3.45 14.53 -10.89
N GLU A 61 -3.34 13.21 -11.06
CA GLU A 61 -2.74 12.35 -10.04
C GLU A 61 -1.24 12.60 -9.89
N ALA A 62 -0.51 12.80 -10.98
CA ALA A 62 0.93 13.08 -10.91
C ALA A 62 1.22 14.38 -10.12
N LEU A 63 0.48 15.45 -10.42
CA LEU A 63 0.60 16.73 -9.70
C LEU A 63 0.18 16.60 -8.23
N PHE A 64 -0.90 15.87 -7.95
CA PHE A 64 -1.31 15.58 -6.58
C PHE A 64 -0.22 14.84 -5.82
N MET A 65 0.39 13.83 -6.44
CA MET A 65 1.45 13.03 -5.85
C MET A 65 2.71 13.87 -5.56
N LEU A 66 3.13 14.73 -6.48
CA LEU A 66 4.25 15.66 -6.29
C LEU A 66 3.97 16.64 -5.14
N LYS A 67 2.81 17.30 -5.15
CA LYS A 67 2.43 18.29 -4.14
C LYS A 67 2.36 17.72 -2.73
N ASN A 68 2.08 16.43 -2.59
CA ASN A 68 1.94 15.76 -1.30
C ASN A 68 3.13 14.84 -0.96
N GLY A 69 4.21 14.85 -1.73
CA GLY A 69 5.44 14.10 -1.44
C GLY A 69 5.37 12.60 -1.72
N TYR A 70 4.32 12.13 -2.42
CA TYR A 70 4.26 10.76 -2.94
C TYR A 70 5.18 10.57 -4.15
N LEU A 71 5.42 11.63 -4.92
CA LEU A 71 6.49 11.73 -5.91
C LEU A 71 7.43 12.88 -5.53
N SER A 72 8.67 12.78 -5.99
CA SER A 72 9.70 13.81 -5.89
C SER A 72 10.27 14.12 -7.28
N ASP A 73 10.99 15.23 -7.41
CA ASP A 73 11.63 15.61 -8.67
C ASP A 73 12.57 14.53 -9.22
N ASN A 74 13.20 13.74 -8.33
CA ASN A 74 14.08 12.63 -8.70
C ASN A 74 13.34 11.47 -9.39
N ASP A 75 12.03 11.36 -9.16
CA ASP A 75 11.18 10.34 -9.76
C ASP A 75 10.80 10.69 -11.21
N LEU A 76 10.98 11.94 -11.64
CA LEU A 76 10.72 12.38 -13.02
C LEU A 76 11.90 12.02 -13.94
N LYS A 77 11.62 11.59 -15.17
CA LYS A 77 12.60 11.19 -16.20
C LYS A 77 12.28 11.85 -17.54
N GLY A 78 13.33 12.22 -18.28
CA GLY A 78 13.23 12.91 -19.58
C GLY A 78 14.05 14.19 -19.63
N THR A 79 14.41 14.64 -20.84
CA THR A 79 15.51 15.59 -21.10
C THR A 79 15.17 17.07 -20.98
N GLU A 80 13.91 17.49 -20.84
CA GLU A 80 13.53 18.91 -21.07
C GLU A 80 12.53 19.53 -20.07
N TYR A 81 12.24 18.93 -18.91
CA TYR A 81 11.16 19.45 -18.02
C TYR A 81 11.59 20.25 -16.79
N TYR A 82 12.88 20.54 -16.64
CA TYR A 82 13.36 21.38 -15.54
C TYR A 82 13.10 22.89 -15.71
N ARG A 83 12.37 23.33 -16.73
CA ARG A 83 12.15 24.76 -17.02
C ARG A 83 10.73 25.10 -17.44
N ILE A 84 9.75 24.74 -16.63
CA ILE A 84 8.64 25.68 -16.42
C ILE A 84 8.55 25.92 -14.90
N ALA A 85 8.99 27.11 -14.50
CA ALA A 85 9.18 27.54 -13.12
C ALA A 85 7.85 27.85 -12.40
N ASN A 86 6.82 27.04 -12.64
CA ASN A 86 5.43 27.24 -12.24
C ASN A 86 4.73 25.95 -11.78
N GLY A 87 5.37 24.77 -11.88
CA GLY A 87 4.83 23.50 -11.39
C GLY A 87 4.09 22.64 -12.43
N ASP A 88 4.37 22.81 -13.73
CA ASP A 88 3.71 22.06 -14.80
C ASP A 88 4.44 20.74 -15.14
N VAL A 89 3.67 19.65 -15.27
CA VAL A 89 4.09 18.34 -15.81
C VAL A 89 3.44 18.17 -17.17
N ALA A 90 4.17 17.73 -18.19
CA ALA A 90 3.61 17.59 -19.54
C ALA A 90 3.31 16.16 -19.95
N GLU A 91 2.58 16.04 -21.07
CA GLU A 91 2.27 14.76 -21.70
C GLU A 91 3.52 13.96 -22.03
N GLY A 92 3.46 12.65 -21.78
CA GLY A 92 4.56 11.73 -22.09
C GLY A 92 5.73 11.85 -21.12
N THR A 93 5.61 12.64 -20.04
CA THR A 93 6.61 12.65 -18.96
C THR A 93 6.73 11.23 -18.41
N GLU A 94 7.93 10.68 -18.47
CA GLU A 94 8.22 9.38 -17.87
C GLU A 94 8.49 9.59 -16.38
N ILE A 95 7.89 8.75 -15.55
CA ILE A 95 8.08 8.78 -14.10
C ILE A 95 8.40 7.39 -13.57
N ILE A 96 9.12 7.34 -12.45
CA ILE A 96 9.40 6.12 -11.71
C ILE A 96 8.53 6.07 -10.47
N LEU A 97 7.61 5.12 -10.44
CA LEU A 97 6.86 4.78 -9.24
C LEU A 97 7.73 3.84 -8.37
N ARG A 98 8.15 4.35 -7.21
CA ARG A 98 9.07 3.67 -6.28
C ARG A 98 8.49 2.35 -5.78
N GLU A 99 7.18 2.33 -5.50
CA GLU A 99 6.43 1.12 -5.15
C GLU A 99 5.03 1.19 -5.75
N ILE A 100 4.60 0.10 -6.39
CA ILE A 100 3.19 -0.22 -6.63
C ILE A 100 2.87 -1.49 -5.86
N LYS A 101 1.86 -1.43 -5.00
CA LYS A 101 1.38 -2.56 -4.23
C LYS A 101 -0.03 -2.97 -4.66
N ILE A 102 -0.21 -4.25 -4.91
CA ILE A 102 -1.45 -4.88 -5.37
C ILE A 102 -1.73 -6.08 -4.46
N GLY A 103 -2.70 -5.94 -3.57
CA GLY A 103 -2.89 -6.88 -2.46
C GLY A 103 -1.64 -6.96 -1.58
N ASN A 104 -1.04 -8.14 -1.48
CA ASN A 104 0.21 -8.36 -0.72
C ASN A 104 1.48 -8.22 -1.58
N LEU A 105 1.33 -8.07 -2.90
CA LEU A 105 2.44 -7.93 -3.81
C LEU A 105 2.96 -6.49 -3.81
N LYS A 106 4.27 -6.30 -3.69
CA LYS A 106 4.95 -5.02 -3.89
C LYS A 106 5.87 -5.12 -5.10
N MET A 107 5.78 -4.16 -6.00
CA MET A 107 6.62 -4.03 -7.18
C MET A 107 7.35 -2.70 -7.11
N HIS A 108 8.67 -2.72 -7.32
CA HIS A 108 9.50 -1.53 -7.19
C HIS A 108 9.98 -1.04 -8.54
N ASN A 109 10.34 0.26 -8.58
CA ASN A 109 10.93 0.93 -9.73
C ASN A 109 10.12 0.65 -11.01
N ILE A 110 8.84 1.02 -10.97
CA ILE A 110 7.90 0.81 -12.07
C ILE A 110 7.89 2.06 -12.94
N LYS A 111 8.21 1.88 -14.22
CA LYS A 111 8.08 2.94 -15.21
C LYS A 111 6.59 3.21 -15.49
N ALA A 112 6.24 4.48 -15.46
CA ALA A 112 4.92 4.98 -15.83
C ALA A 112 5.04 6.22 -16.73
N SER A 113 4.00 6.49 -17.50
CA SER A 113 3.87 7.68 -18.34
C SER A 113 2.75 8.58 -17.83
N VAL A 114 2.99 9.89 -17.79
CA VAL A 114 1.97 10.88 -17.49
C VAL A 114 1.16 11.19 -18.74
N VAL A 115 -0.16 11.07 -18.64
CA VAL A 115 -1.11 11.38 -19.72
C VAL A 115 -1.74 12.74 -19.44
N HIS A 116 -1.69 13.63 -20.43
CA HIS A 116 -2.14 15.02 -20.32
C HIS A 116 -3.63 15.15 -20.65
N GLU A 117 -4.43 14.39 -19.91
CA GLU A 117 -5.88 14.47 -19.90
C GLU A 117 -6.31 14.34 -18.44
N LEU A 118 -6.97 15.38 -17.90
CA LEU A 118 -7.30 15.48 -16.48
C LEU A 118 -8.23 14.36 -16.01
N SER A 119 -8.98 13.79 -16.96
CA SER A 119 -9.91 12.67 -16.76
C SER A 119 -9.36 11.32 -17.24
N ALA A 120 -8.06 11.25 -17.59
CA ALA A 120 -7.47 10.01 -18.08
C ALA A 120 -7.56 8.91 -17.01
N PRO A 121 -8.05 7.72 -17.35
CA PRO A 121 -8.04 6.61 -16.42
C PRO A 121 -6.61 6.18 -16.10
N LEU A 122 -6.38 5.78 -14.86
CA LEU A 122 -5.13 5.15 -14.45
C LEU A 122 -5.08 3.72 -15.02
N LEU A 123 -4.06 3.42 -15.82
CA LEU A 123 -3.93 2.12 -16.48
C LEU A 123 -2.77 1.33 -15.87
N LEU A 124 -3.00 0.08 -15.51
CA LEU A 124 -1.97 -0.84 -15.08
C LEU A 124 -1.51 -1.66 -16.28
N GLY A 125 -0.54 -1.12 -17.03
CA GLY A 125 0.01 -1.75 -18.24
C GLY A 125 1.15 -2.74 -17.96
N GLN A 126 1.76 -3.24 -19.04
CA GLN A 126 2.74 -4.32 -19.01
C GLN A 126 3.99 -4.05 -18.16
N SER A 127 4.41 -2.79 -17.98
CA SER A 127 5.52 -2.42 -17.09
C SER A 127 5.30 -2.83 -15.63
N ALA A 128 4.04 -2.96 -15.20
CA ALA A 128 3.64 -3.52 -13.92
C ALA A 128 3.12 -4.97 -14.04
N LEU A 129 2.25 -5.26 -15.00
CA LEU A 129 1.59 -6.58 -15.12
C LEU A 129 2.59 -7.73 -15.26
N SER A 130 3.67 -7.54 -16.02
CA SER A 130 4.72 -8.54 -16.20
C SER A 130 5.42 -8.94 -14.88
N LYS A 131 5.42 -8.04 -13.89
CA LYS A 131 6.02 -8.26 -12.57
C LYS A 131 5.08 -8.96 -11.58
N LEU A 132 3.80 -9.12 -11.92
CA LEU A 132 2.84 -9.90 -11.10
C LEU A 132 3.17 -11.39 -11.11
N GLY A 133 3.91 -11.87 -12.11
CA GLY A 133 4.19 -13.30 -12.28
C GLY A 133 2.98 -14.05 -12.82
N LYS A 134 2.69 -15.23 -12.28
CA LYS A 134 1.57 -16.05 -12.74
C LYS A 134 0.27 -15.51 -12.19
N ILE A 135 -0.63 -15.10 -13.07
CA ILE A 135 -1.95 -14.60 -12.70
C ILE A 135 -3.05 -15.47 -13.30
N GLU A 136 -4.18 -15.55 -12.60
CA GLU A 136 -5.42 -16.15 -13.10
C GLU A 136 -6.56 -15.18 -12.87
N PHE A 137 -7.42 -15.05 -13.88
CA PHE A 137 -8.59 -14.20 -13.84
C PHE A 137 -9.84 -15.06 -13.83
N ASP A 138 -10.68 -14.91 -12.82
CA ASP A 138 -12.01 -15.53 -12.76
C ASP A 138 -13.08 -14.48 -13.08
N TYR A 139 -13.69 -14.61 -14.26
CA TYR A 139 -14.75 -13.73 -14.76
C TYR A 139 -16.09 -13.90 -14.04
N SER A 140 -16.34 -15.05 -13.41
CA SER A 140 -17.58 -15.29 -12.67
C SER A 140 -17.56 -14.58 -11.32
N THR A 141 -16.39 -14.57 -10.68
CA THR A 141 -16.19 -13.92 -9.38
C THR A 141 -15.50 -12.57 -9.49
N ASN A 142 -15.12 -12.10 -10.67
CA ASN A 142 -14.32 -10.89 -10.89
C ASN A 142 -13.08 -10.86 -9.97
N THR A 143 -12.34 -11.96 -9.89
CA THR A 143 -11.14 -12.04 -9.04
C THR A 143 -9.87 -12.21 -9.85
N LEU A 144 -8.81 -11.55 -9.40
CA LEU A 144 -7.44 -11.71 -9.89
C LEU A 144 -6.68 -12.50 -8.83
N THR A 145 -6.25 -13.69 -9.19
CA THR A 145 -5.41 -14.53 -8.33
C THR A 145 -3.97 -14.43 -8.81
N ILE A 146 -3.09 -13.92 -7.94
CA ILE A 146 -1.64 -13.91 -8.15
C ILE A 146 -1.08 -15.18 -7.52
N LYS A 147 -0.64 -16.11 -8.36
CA LYS A 147 -0.10 -17.42 -7.98
C LYS A 147 1.41 -17.30 -7.80
N ASN A 148 1.91 -17.74 -6.65
CA ASN A 148 3.33 -17.68 -6.31
C ASN A 148 3.87 -16.26 -6.55
N GLY A 149 3.33 -15.27 -5.82
CA GLY A 149 3.89 -13.91 -5.81
C GLY A 149 5.41 -13.98 -5.71
N PRO A 150 6.14 -13.02 -6.31
CA PRO A 150 7.56 -13.13 -6.56
C PRO A 150 8.22 -13.63 -5.29
N ASN A 151 8.87 -14.79 -5.40
CA ASN A 151 9.87 -15.17 -4.43
C ASN A 151 10.71 -13.92 -4.22
N TYR A 152 10.75 -13.46 -2.97
CA TYR A 152 11.54 -12.33 -2.55
C TYR A 152 12.89 -12.41 -3.27
N TYR A 153 13.15 -11.53 -4.25
CA TYR A 153 14.51 -11.34 -4.70
C TYR A 153 15.20 -10.69 -3.52
N ILE A 154 15.79 -11.53 -2.66
CA ILE A 154 16.81 -11.09 -1.72
C ILE A 154 17.90 -10.57 -2.65
N ASN A 155 17.99 -9.25 -2.80
CA ASN A 155 19.20 -8.63 -3.30
C ASN A 155 20.29 -9.05 -2.31
N THR A 156 21.06 -10.07 -2.66
CA THR A 156 22.38 -10.28 -2.10
C THR A 156 23.27 -9.16 -2.63
N GLU A 157 23.15 -7.99 -2.01
CA GLU A 157 24.25 -7.03 -1.93
C GLU A 157 25.05 -7.36 -0.66
N PRO A 158 26.39 -7.28 -0.73
CA PRO A 158 27.28 -7.92 0.22
C PRO A 158 27.25 -7.24 1.60
N SER A 159 27.17 -8.10 2.62
CA SER A 159 27.55 -7.92 4.02
C SER A 159 28.14 -6.56 4.45
N SER A 160 27.41 -5.86 5.33
CA SER A 160 27.99 -5.28 6.55
C SER A 160 26.91 -4.84 7.55
N GLY A 161 27.10 -5.19 8.83
CA GLY A 161 26.46 -4.53 9.97
C GLY A 161 25.34 -5.30 10.68
N ASN A 162 25.68 -5.95 11.80
CA ASN A 162 24.74 -6.56 12.74
C ASN A 162 23.78 -5.52 13.35
N GLN A 163 22.47 -5.77 13.37
CA GLN A 163 21.59 -5.34 14.45
C GLN A 163 20.55 -6.43 14.78
N GLU A 164 20.45 -6.73 16.07
CA GLU A 164 19.60 -7.75 16.68
C GLU A 164 18.11 -7.50 16.41
N TYR A 165 17.41 -8.52 15.91
CA TYR A 165 15.96 -8.54 15.86
C TYR A 165 15.41 -9.20 17.14
N ILE A 166 14.73 -8.40 17.96
CA ILE A 166 13.93 -8.90 19.08
C ILE A 166 12.65 -9.54 18.52
N ASN A 167 12.47 -10.83 18.79
CA ASN A 167 11.22 -11.55 18.57
C ASN A 167 10.11 -10.98 19.47
N SER A 168 8.99 -10.54 18.91
CA SER A 168 7.73 -10.39 19.65
C SER A 168 6.59 -11.10 18.93
N SER A 169 6.57 -12.42 19.11
CA SER A 169 5.41 -13.26 18.96
C SER A 169 4.42 -12.98 20.11
N SER A 170 3.28 -12.33 19.81
CA SER A 170 1.94 -12.60 20.39
C SER A 170 0.99 -11.41 20.18
N TYR A 171 0.15 -11.44 19.15
CA TYR A 171 -0.98 -10.51 19.05
C TYR A 171 -2.24 -11.20 19.57
N LYS A 172 -2.61 -10.87 20.81
CA LYS A 172 -3.93 -11.15 21.37
C LYS A 172 -4.94 -10.19 20.76
N HIS A 173 -6.08 -10.71 20.32
CA HIS A 173 -7.31 -9.93 20.13
C HIS A 173 -7.84 -9.44 21.49
N PRO A 174 -8.28 -8.17 21.61
CA PRO A 174 -9.43 -7.92 22.50
C PRO A 174 -10.39 -6.77 22.09
N ASP A 175 -11.49 -6.78 22.82
CA ASP A 175 -12.79 -6.08 22.77
C ASP A 175 -12.84 -4.53 22.68
N SER A 176 -14.06 -4.07 22.36
CA SER A 176 -14.44 -2.77 21.79
C SER A 176 -14.78 -1.61 22.75
N ASN A 177 -14.44 -1.68 24.05
CA ASN A 177 -14.74 -0.59 25.01
C ASN A 177 -13.47 -0.09 25.73
N TYR A 178 -12.99 1.11 25.38
CA TYR A 178 -11.88 1.79 26.07
C TYR A 178 -12.33 2.33 27.43
N SER A 179 -11.68 1.91 28.52
CA SER A 179 -11.97 2.37 29.90
C SER A 179 -10.91 3.32 30.49
N GLY A 180 -9.89 3.70 29.71
CA GLY A 180 -8.82 4.59 30.15
C GLY A 180 -9.19 6.08 30.08
N TYR A 181 -8.37 6.94 30.71
CA TYR A 181 -8.52 8.39 30.58
C TYR A 181 -8.30 8.83 29.12
N TYR A 182 -9.21 9.66 28.60
CA TYR A 182 -9.12 10.32 27.29
C TYR A 182 -9.59 11.77 27.43
N LYS A 183 -9.10 12.66 26.54
CA LYS A 183 -9.48 14.08 26.49
C LYS A 183 -10.87 14.26 25.89
N PHE A 184 -11.09 13.65 24.73
CA PHE A 184 -12.39 13.65 24.05
C PHE A 184 -12.52 12.45 23.11
N LYS A 185 -13.76 12.17 22.73
CA LYS A 185 -14.15 11.11 21.80
C LYS A 185 -14.54 11.76 20.46
N THR A 186 -14.06 11.23 19.35
CA THR A 186 -14.36 11.72 18.00
C THR A 186 -14.45 10.57 16.99
N THR A 187 -14.65 10.89 15.72
CA THR A 187 -14.58 9.97 14.59
C THR A 187 -13.64 10.53 13.53
N LEU A 188 -13.35 9.73 12.50
CA LEU A 188 -12.65 10.23 11.32
C LEU A 188 -13.53 11.20 10.53
N ASP A 189 -12.92 12.22 9.92
CA ASP A 189 -13.59 13.23 9.10
C ASP A 189 -13.74 12.77 7.65
N ASN A 190 -14.71 11.88 7.43
CA ASN A 190 -15.06 11.31 6.13
C ASN A 190 -13.83 10.98 5.24
N PRO A 191 -12.86 10.21 5.76
CA PRO A 191 -11.63 10.00 5.02
C PRO A 191 -11.94 9.19 3.75
N PRO A 192 -11.27 9.48 2.64
CA PRO A 192 -11.47 8.76 1.40
C PRO A 192 -11.04 7.28 1.51
N PHE A 193 -10.26 6.92 2.53
CA PHE A 193 -9.74 5.57 2.81
C PHE A 193 -9.59 5.30 4.33
N GLU A 194 -9.21 4.08 4.71
CA GLU A 194 -8.89 3.71 6.10
C GLU A 194 -7.57 4.34 6.55
N ILE A 195 -7.56 4.96 7.73
CA ILE A 195 -6.39 5.76 8.16
C ILE A 195 -5.42 4.91 8.97
N PRO A 196 -4.11 4.88 8.62
CA PRO A 196 -3.13 4.11 9.37
C PRO A 196 -2.87 4.76 10.74
N LEU A 197 -3.10 4.01 11.81
CA LEU A 197 -2.62 4.27 13.15
C LEU A 197 -1.16 3.84 13.26
N ARG A 198 -0.28 4.75 13.67
CA ARG A 198 1.17 4.48 13.71
C ARG A 198 1.72 4.42 15.12
N ASP A 199 2.84 3.73 15.30
CA ASP A 199 3.52 3.58 16.59
C ASP A 199 4.16 4.88 17.10
N LYS A 200 4.56 5.76 16.18
CA LYS A 200 5.13 7.09 16.45
C LYS A 200 4.44 8.18 15.62
N SER A 201 4.64 9.43 16.04
CA SER A 201 4.24 10.61 15.25
C SER A 201 5.11 10.70 14.00
N GLY A 202 4.50 10.62 12.82
CA GLY A 202 5.21 10.68 11.53
C GLY A 202 4.65 9.67 10.54
N ILE A 203 4.77 9.96 9.24
CA ILE A 203 4.33 9.04 8.17
C ILE A 203 5.22 7.80 8.03
N ASP A 204 6.42 7.86 8.61
CA ASP A 204 7.44 6.80 8.65
C ASP A 204 7.27 5.85 9.85
N GLY A 205 6.28 6.08 10.71
CA GLY A 205 5.93 5.16 11.81
C GLY A 205 5.41 3.82 11.32
N ILE A 206 5.68 2.77 12.08
CA ILE A 206 5.16 1.43 11.84
C ILE A 206 3.63 1.49 11.94
N GLU A 207 2.95 0.98 10.92
CA GLU A 207 1.49 0.86 10.93
C GLU A 207 1.08 -0.23 11.93
N LEU A 208 0.40 0.17 12.99
CA LEU A 208 -0.12 -0.70 14.02
C LEU A 208 -1.51 -1.25 13.66
N TYR A 209 -2.32 -0.40 13.01
CA TYR A 209 -3.73 -0.70 12.73
C TYR A 209 -4.26 0.20 11.61
N LYS A 210 -5.17 -0.31 10.77
CA LYS A 210 -5.92 0.51 9.81
C LYS A 210 -7.27 0.88 10.40
N CYS A 211 -7.48 2.15 10.70
CA CYS A 211 -8.71 2.66 11.27
C CYS A 211 -9.84 2.67 10.21
N PRO A 212 -10.93 1.91 10.39
CA PRO A 212 -12.11 1.99 9.52
C PRO A 212 -12.69 3.40 9.47
N LYS A 213 -13.34 3.78 8.37
CA LYS A 213 -13.90 5.15 8.19
C LYS A 213 -14.88 5.57 9.29
N ASN A 214 -15.60 4.61 9.86
CA ASN A 214 -16.57 4.79 10.94
C ASN A 214 -15.95 4.53 12.34
N ALA A 215 -14.62 4.44 12.44
CA ALA A 215 -13.95 4.17 13.70
C ALA A 215 -14.27 5.25 14.74
N THR A 216 -14.57 4.78 15.95
CA THR A 216 -14.59 5.62 17.14
C THR A 216 -13.18 5.82 17.66
N ILE A 217 -12.78 7.07 17.85
CA ILE A 217 -11.42 7.46 18.24
C ILE A 217 -11.47 8.12 19.62
N TYR A 218 -10.67 7.60 20.55
CA TYR A 218 -10.48 8.18 21.86
C TYR A 218 -9.14 8.93 21.85
N VAL A 219 -9.18 10.27 21.92
CA VAL A 219 -7.96 11.09 21.90
C VAL A 219 -7.38 11.12 23.31
N ILE A 220 -6.18 10.57 23.48
CA ILE A 220 -5.48 10.46 24.76
C ILE A 220 -4.63 11.71 25.01
N ASP A 221 -3.91 12.18 23.98
CA ASP A 221 -3.04 13.35 24.03
C ASP A 221 -3.12 14.14 22.73
N ASN A 222 -3.40 15.44 22.85
CA ASN A 222 -3.53 16.40 21.76
C ASN A 222 -2.48 17.52 21.82
N SER A 223 -1.38 17.32 22.53
CA SER A 223 -0.28 18.29 22.66
C SER A 223 0.57 18.42 21.38
N GLY A 224 0.57 17.41 20.50
CA GLY A 224 1.31 17.43 19.24
C GLY A 224 0.67 18.33 18.18
N GLN A 225 1.50 19.05 17.40
CA GLN A 225 1.01 20.01 16.40
C GLN A 225 0.32 19.36 15.20
N GLU A 226 0.82 18.21 14.72
CA GLU A 226 0.27 17.50 13.56
C GLU A 226 -0.35 16.14 13.91
N TYR A 227 0.11 15.51 15.00
CA TYR A 227 -0.29 14.15 15.38
C TYR A 227 -0.82 14.12 16.80
N PHE A 228 -1.95 13.44 17.00
CA PHE A 228 -2.50 13.16 18.32
C PHE A 228 -2.27 11.70 18.67
N LYS A 229 -2.01 11.44 19.95
CA LYS A 229 -2.00 10.09 20.49
C LYS A 229 -3.44 9.66 20.75
N VAL A 230 -3.84 8.52 20.19
CA VAL A 230 -5.22 8.04 20.22
C VAL A 230 -5.28 6.56 20.58
N TYR A 231 -6.46 6.13 21.04
CA TYR A 231 -6.84 4.72 21.11
C TYR A 231 -7.96 4.43 20.13
N VAL A 232 -7.79 3.36 19.34
CA VAL A 232 -8.79 2.86 18.39
C VAL A 232 -8.76 1.33 18.40
N ASN A 233 -9.90 0.73 18.72
CA ASN A 233 -10.16 -0.71 18.58
C ASN A 233 -9.05 -1.64 19.13
N GLY A 234 -8.57 -1.38 20.35
CA GLY A 234 -7.53 -2.19 21.00
C GLY A 234 -6.10 -1.66 20.84
N TYR A 235 -5.88 -0.67 19.97
CA TYR A 235 -4.55 -0.15 19.65
C TYR A 235 -4.37 1.27 20.15
N THR A 236 -3.20 1.56 20.73
CA THR A 236 -2.75 2.93 21.04
C THR A 236 -1.66 3.33 20.05
N GLY A 237 -1.82 4.49 19.42
CA GLY A 237 -0.86 5.01 18.45
C GLY A 237 -1.11 6.46 18.10
N TYR A 238 -0.60 6.91 16.96
CA TYR A 238 -0.65 8.30 16.50
C TYR A 238 -1.42 8.41 15.20
N LEU A 239 -2.31 9.41 15.13
CA LEU A 239 -3.04 9.82 13.93
C LEU A 239 -2.78 11.29 13.63
N ARG A 240 -2.74 11.66 12.35
CA ARG A 240 -2.74 13.09 11.98
C ARG A 240 -4.04 13.74 12.41
N ASN A 241 -3.95 14.90 13.05
CA ASN A 241 -5.11 15.63 13.59
C ASN A 241 -6.12 16.04 12.50
N HIS A 242 -5.68 16.28 11.26
CA HIS A 242 -6.54 16.66 10.14
C HIS A 242 -7.55 15.58 9.72
N TRP A 243 -7.33 14.33 10.16
CA TRP A 243 -8.22 13.20 9.88
C TRP A 243 -9.33 13.08 10.92
N LEU A 244 -9.24 13.83 12.02
CA LEU A 244 -10.20 13.78 13.10
C LEU A 244 -11.25 14.87 12.88
N LYS A 245 -12.53 14.53 13.07
CA LYS A 245 -13.57 15.57 13.11
C LYS A 245 -13.26 16.55 14.21
N LYS A 246 -13.25 17.84 13.84
CA LYS A 246 -13.15 18.94 14.78
C LYS A 246 -14.37 18.90 15.70
N TRP A 247 -14.11 19.07 17.00
CA TRP A 247 -15.09 19.08 18.07
C TRP A 247 -15.64 20.49 18.28
#